data_AF-A0A0F9I1B0-F1
#
_entry.id   AF-A0A0F9I1B0-F1
#
_cell.length_a   1.000
_cell.length_b   1.000
_cell.length_c   1.000
_cell.angle_alpha   90.00
_cell.angle_beta   90.00
_cell.angle_gamma   90.00
#
_symmetry.space_group_name_H-M   'P 1'
#
loop_
_entity.id
_entity.type
_entity.pdbx_description
1 polymer ?
#
loop_
_entity_poly.entity_id
_entity_poly.type
_entity_poly.pdbx_seq_one_letter_code
_entity_poly.pdbx_strand_id
1 'polypeptide(L)'
;MARSLVTDGIMDSTGFLTRRPIAATNPVRLAYCKVAAGASTSIVCYLDTDTTGLEITVECTIIPAANLNAALPLLAIGSELKVTKINGTWKCVPHFWKADICT
;
A
#
# COMPACT_ATOMS: atom_id res chain seq x y z
N MET A 1 -41.30 11.95 -16.30
CA MET A 1 -40.79 10.65 -15.81
C MET A 1 -39.50 10.92 -15.04
N ALA A 2 -39.56 11.04 -13.71
CA ALA A 2 -38.37 11.32 -12.89
C ALA A 2 -37.74 9.98 -12.44
N ARG A 3 -36.45 9.78 -12.74
CA ARG A 3 -35.70 8.61 -12.28
C ARG A 3 -35.31 8.83 -10.81
N SER A 4 -35.85 7.98 -9.93
CA SER A 4 -35.43 7.88 -8.54
C SER A 4 -33.97 7.41 -8.50
N LEU A 5 -33.05 8.29 -8.09
CA LEU A 5 -31.73 7.84 -7.63
C LEU A 5 -31.95 7.17 -6.28
N VAL A 6 -31.62 5.89 -6.20
CA VAL A 6 -31.56 5.15 -4.94
C VAL A 6 -30.50 5.82 -4.07
N THR A 7 -30.93 6.71 -3.18
CA THR A 7 -30.05 7.42 -2.26
C THR A 7 -29.71 6.48 -1.11
N ASP A 8 -28.67 5.66 -1.28
CA ASP A 8 -28.08 4.81 -0.23
C ASP A 8 -27.23 5.66 0.74
N GLY A 9 -27.81 6.75 1.24
CA GLY A 9 -27.16 7.71 2.11
C GLY A 9 -28.09 8.11 3.24
N ILE A 10 -27.66 7.90 4.48
CA ILE A 10 -28.33 8.44 5.67
C ILE A 10 -28.23 9.97 5.55
N MET A 11 -29.35 10.63 5.27
CA MET A 11 -29.45 12.09 5.35
C MET A 11 -29.52 12.49 6.81
N ASP A 12 -28.57 13.31 7.28
CA ASP A 12 -28.81 14.07 8.50
C ASP A 12 -29.80 15.21 8.20
N SER A 13 -30.37 15.82 9.25
CA SER A 13 -31.40 16.86 9.12
C SER A 13 -30.90 18.17 8.48
N THR A 14 -29.63 18.27 8.11
CA THR A 14 -29.05 19.43 7.42
C THR A 14 -29.00 19.26 5.90
N GLY A 15 -29.40 18.09 5.38
CA GLY A 15 -29.38 17.81 3.94
C GLY A 15 -27.95 17.67 3.38
N PHE A 16 -26.95 17.65 4.25
CA PHE A 16 -25.58 17.34 3.87
C PHE A 16 -25.44 15.82 3.85
N LEU A 17 -25.16 15.27 2.68
CA LEU A 17 -24.66 13.90 2.60
C LEU A 17 -23.28 13.91 3.27
N THR A 18 -23.23 13.58 4.56
CA THR A 18 -21.98 13.08 5.12
C THR A 18 -21.68 11.82 4.31
N ARG A 19 -20.79 11.95 3.31
CA ARG A 19 -20.31 10.79 2.56
C ARG A 19 -19.87 9.81 3.63
N ARG A 20 -20.62 8.72 3.83
CA ARG A 20 -20.17 7.62 4.66
C ARG A 20 -18.77 7.33 4.15
N PRO A 21 -17.70 7.54 4.94
CA PRO A 21 -16.38 7.21 4.47
C PRO A 21 -16.48 5.75 4.08
N ILE A 22 -16.32 5.47 2.79
CA ILE A 22 -16.29 4.09 2.33
C ILE A 22 -15.17 3.51 3.17
N ALA A 23 -15.50 2.58 4.07
CA ALA A 23 -14.48 1.89 4.83
C ALA A 23 -13.62 1.26 3.75
N ALA A 24 -12.42 1.78 3.53
CA ALA A 24 -11.56 1.32 2.45
C ALA A 24 -11.43 -0.19 2.68
N THR A 25 -11.98 -0.99 1.76
CA THR A 25 -12.09 -2.44 1.93
C THR A 25 -10.71 -3.06 2.19
N ASN A 26 -9.64 -2.33 1.87
CA ASN A 26 -8.28 -2.59 2.32
C ASN A 26 -7.57 -1.29 2.73
N PRO A 27 -7.48 -0.97 4.05
CA PRO A 27 -6.81 0.24 4.50
C PRO A 27 -5.30 0.17 4.19
N VAL A 28 -4.72 1.32 3.85
CA VAL A 28 -3.26 1.45 3.76
C VAL A 28 -2.69 1.38 5.18
N ARG A 29 -1.71 0.52 5.38
CA ARG A 29 -1.01 0.32 6.65
C ARG A 29 0.48 0.60 6.48
N LEU A 30 1.12 0.89 7.60
CA LEU A 30 2.58 1.03 7.66
C LEU A 30 3.20 -0.34 7.89
N ALA A 31 4.31 -0.60 7.22
CA ALA A 31 5.14 -1.77 7.43
C ALA A 31 6.62 -1.37 7.42
N TYR A 32 7.44 -2.13 8.14
CA TYR A 32 8.88 -1.87 8.30
C TYR A 32 9.67 -3.04 7.73
N CYS A 33 10.69 -2.76 6.91
CA CYS A 33 11.46 -3.81 6.24
C CYS A 33 12.24 -4.66 7.26
N LYS A 34 11.98 -5.98 7.29
CA LYS A 34 12.70 -6.92 8.16
C LYS A 34 14.11 -7.21 7.64
N VAL A 35 14.23 -7.25 6.31
CA VAL A 35 15.48 -7.53 5.59
C VAL A 35 15.79 -6.38 4.64
N ALA A 36 17.06 -6.20 4.28
CA ALA A 36 17.42 -5.26 3.22
C ALA A 36 16.94 -5.76 1.85
N ALA A 37 16.78 -4.84 0.90
CA ALA A 37 16.39 -5.12 -0.47
C ALA A 37 17.28 -6.19 -1.12
N GLY A 38 16.67 -7.32 -1.49
CA GLY A 38 17.34 -8.43 -2.18
C GLY A 38 17.17 -8.39 -3.69
N ALA A 39 17.61 -9.47 -4.36
CA ALA A 39 17.42 -9.68 -5.79
C ALA A 39 15.99 -10.11 -6.18
N SER A 40 15.00 -9.94 -5.29
CA SER A 40 13.59 -10.28 -5.52
C SER A 40 12.75 -9.02 -5.73
N THR A 41 11.52 -9.21 -6.20
CA THR A 41 10.47 -8.17 -6.28
C THR A 41 9.57 -8.13 -5.04
N SER A 42 9.78 -9.08 -4.12
CA SER A 42 9.10 -9.16 -2.83
C SER A 42 10.06 -8.97 -1.67
N ILE A 43 9.59 -8.36 -0.59
CA ILE A 43 10.35 -8.13 0.64
C ILE A 43 9.54 -8.53 1.86
N VAL A 44 10.21 -9.07 2.88
CA VAL A 44 9.56 -9.41 4.15
C VAL A 44 9.58 -8.17 5.05
N CYS A 45 8.43 -7.82 5.60
CA CYS A 45 8.23 -6.66 6.45
C CYS A 45 7.45 -7.02 7.71
N TYR A 46 7.64 -6.24 8.77
CA TYR A 46 6.81 -6.23 9.96
C TYR A 46 5.67 -5.23 9.81
N LEU A 47 4.44 -5.66 10.04
CA LEU A 47 3.25 -4.80 9.94
C LEU A 47 3.05 -3.97 11.21
N ASP A 48 2.70 -2.69 11.04
CA ASP A 48 2.43 -1.63 12.03
C ASP A 48 3.54 -1.27 13.02
N THR A 49 4.39 -2.22 13.42
CA THR A 49 5.48 -1.99 14.38
C THR A 49 6.81 -2.49 13.82
N ASP A 50 7.87 -1.74 14.07
CA ASP A 50 9.22 -2.16 13.71
C ASP A 50 9.65 -3.32 14.63
N THR A 51 10.18 -4.40 14.04
CA THR A 51 10.68 -5.62 14.70
C THR A 51 9.68 -6.55 15.43
N THR A 52 8.54 -6.05 15.92
CA THR A 52 7.58 -6.85 16.72
C THR A 52 6.27 -7.15 15.99
N GLY A 53 6.09 -6.62 14.79
CA GLY A 53 4.86 -6.73 14.02
C GLY A 53 4.59 -8.12 13.46
N LEU A 54 3.43 -8.28 12.81
CA LEU A 54 3.15 -9.48 12.04
C LEU A 54 4.04 -9.52 10.79
N GLU A 55 4.74 -10.63 10.57
CA GLU A 55 5.58 -10.83 9.39
C GLU A 55 4.73 -11.03 8.15
N ILE A 56 4.85 -10.09 7.21
CA ILE A 56 4.16 -10.13 5.92
C ILE A 56 5.18 -10.15 4.78
N THR A 57 4.85 -10.86 3.71
CA THR A 57 5.56 -10.71 2.43
C THR A 57 4.84 -9.67 1.61
N VAL A 58 5.55 -8.63 1.21
CA VAL A 58 5.03 -7.52 0.43
C VAL A 58 5.60 -7.56 -0.97
N GLU A 59 4.72 -7.57 -1.97
CA GLU A 59 5.09 -7.44 -3.38
C GLU A 59 5.23 -5.96 -3.76
N CYS A 60 6.40 -5.57 -4.25
CA CYS A 60 6.65 -4.22 -4.73
C CYS A 60 6.65 -4.16 -6.25
N THR A 61 6.05 -3.09 -6.79
CA THR A 61 6.08 -2.80 -8.22
C THR A 61 7.26 -1.88 -8.52
N ILE A 62 8.22 -2.37 -9.32
CA ILE A 62 9.42 -1.61 -9.73
C ILE A 62 9.33 -1.32 -11.23
N ILE A 63 9.61 -0.07 -11.63
CA ILE A 63 9.52 0.43 -13.00
C ILE A 63 10.88 0.96 -13.46
N PRO A 64 11.47 0.45 -14.57
CA PRO A 64 11.05 -0.71 -15.32
C PRO A 64 11.29 -1.98 -14.47
N ALA A 65 10.74 -3.12 -14.90
CA ALA A 65 10.89 -4.38 -14.18
C ALA A 65 12.36 -4.62 -13.77
N ALA A 66 12.61 -4.61 -12.47
CA ALA A 66 13.93 -4.76 -11.88
C ALA A 66 13.81 -5.39 -10.49
N ASN A 67 14.95 -5.73 -9.92
CA ASN A 67 15.05 -6.26 -8.56
C ASN A 67 15.05 -5.12 -7.54
N LEU A 68 14.59 -5.39 -6.31
CA LEU A 68 14.54 -4.40 -5.24
C LEU A 68 15.93 -3.83 -4.89
N ASN A 69 16.99 -4.63 -5.00
CA ASN A 69 18.36 -4.17 -4.79
C ASN A 69 18.86 -3.12 -5.81
N ALA A 70 18.16 -2.96 -6.93
CA ALA A 70 18.43 -1.95 -7.95
C ALA A 70 17.34 -0.86 -8.00
N ALA A 71 16.41 -0.87 -7.03
CA ALA A 71 15.27 0.03 -6.97
C ALA A 71 15.56 1.23 -6.06
N LEU A 72 15.00 2.39 -6.41
CA LEU A 72 15.05 3.63 -5.65
C LEU A 72 13.64 4.01 -5.15
N PRO A 73 13.53 4.44 -3.88
CA PRO A 73 14.59 4.47 -2.85
C PRO A 73 15.02 3.05 -2.43
N LEU A 74 16.29 2.88 -2.03
CA LEU A 74 16.83 1.61 -1.57
C LEU A 74 16.23 1.26 -0.20
N LEU A 75 15.63 0.08 -0.09
CA LEU A 75 15.03 -0.39 1.16
C LEU A 75 16.10 -1.05 2.03
N ALA A 76 16.46 -0.41 3.13
CA ALA A 76 17.27 -0.99 4.20
C ALA A 76 16.38 -1.59 5.30
N ILE A 77 16.96 -2.38 6.21
CA ILE A 77 16.26 -2.87 7.41
C ILE A 77 15.71 -1.67 8.20
N GLY A 78 14.46 -1.77 8.65
CA GLY A 78 13.74 -0.70 9.36
C GLY A 78 13.16 0.39 8.46
N SER A 79 13.35 0.32 7.13
CA SER A 79 12.75 1.30 6.23
C SER A 79 11.24 1.21 6.24
N GLU A 80 10.56 2.35 6.39
CA GLU A 80 9.11 2.46 6.38
C GLU A 80 8.56 2.28 4.96
N LEU A 81 7.47 1.52 4.86
CA LEU A 81 6.82 1.21 3.60
C LEU A 81 5.29 1.19 3.78
N LYS A 82 4.59 1.91 2.91
CA LYS A 82 3.13 1.91 2.89
C LYS A 82 2.63 0.71 2.09
N VAL A 83 1.83 -0.13 2.74
CA VAL A 83 1.32 -1.37 2.16
C VAL A 83 -0.20 -1.40 2.18
N THR A 84 -0.79 -2.07 1.21
CA THR A 84 -2.22 -2.38 1.18
C THR A 84 -2.42 -3.84 0.83
N LYS A 85 -3.50 -4.44 1.32
CA LYS A 85 -3.85 -5.82 1.00
C LYS A 85 -4.76 -5.81 -0.22
N ILE A 86 -4.45 -6.53 -1.28
CA ILE A 86 -5.29 -6.64 -2.47
C ILE A 86 -5.46 -8.13 -2.75
N ASN A 87 -6.71 -8.62 -2.72
CA ASN A 87 -7.05 -10.03 -2.98
C ASN A 87 -6.24 -11.04 -2.13
N GLY A 88 -5.91 -10.68 -0.88
CA GLY A 88 -5.14 -11.55 0.01
C GLY A 88 -3.63 -11.27 0.04
N THR A 89 -3.10 -10.57 -0.96
CA THR A 89 -1.66 -10.29 -1.10
C THR A 89 -1.34 -8.87 -0.63
N TRP A 90 -0.26 -8.71 0.14
CA TRP A 90 0.23 -7.37 0.49
C TRP A 90 1.02 -6.79 -0.67
N LYS A 91 0.63 -5.60 -1.12
CA LYS A 91 1.32 -4.85 -2.16
C LYS A 91 1.83 -3.51 -1.64
N CYS A 92 2.98 -3.10 -2.15
CA CYS A 92 3.54 -1.77 -1.92
C CYS A 92 2.64 -0.74 -2.61
N VAL A 93 2.24 0.29 -1.87
CA VAL A 93 1.52 1.46 -2.41
C VAL A 93 2.45 2.34 -3.26
N PRO A 94 3.68 2.68 -2.82
CA PRO A 94 4.59 3.43 -3.68
C PRO A 94 5.14 2.56 -4.81
N HIS A 95 5.32 3.19 -5.97
CA HIS A 95 6.07 2.61 -7.08
C HIS A 95 7.56 2.94 -6.89
N PHE A 96 8.41 1.95 -7.12
CA PHE A 96 9.86 2.13 -7.10
C PHE A 96 10.39 2.31 -8.51
N TRP A 97 11.44 3.10 -8.66
CA TRP A 97 12.10 3.30 -9.95
C TRP A 97 13.42 2.56 -9.99
N LYS A 98 13.78 1.92 -11.10
CA LYS A 98 15.13 1.38 -11.26
C LYS A 98 16.14 2.53 -11.24
N ALA A 99 17.22 2.36 -10.48
CA ALA A 99 18.25 3.38 -10.28
C ALA A 99 18.82 3.94 -11.60
N ASP A 100 18.91 3.10 -12.62
CA ASP A 100 19.49 3.44 -13.92
C ASP A 100 18.57 4.26 -14.85
N ILE A 101 17.31 4.55 -14.48
CA ILE A 101 16.45 5.46 -15.29
C ILE A 101 16.88 6.92 -15.13
N CYS A 102 17.66 7.25 -14.09
CA CYS A 102 18.04 8.64 -13.81
C CYS A 102 19.32 9.08 -14.56
N THR A 103 19.59 8.52 -15.75
CA THR A 103 20.64 8.97 -16.70
C THR A 103 20.03 9.66 -17.89
#